data_AF-A0A7W1KHL0-F1
#
_entry.id   AF-A0A7W1KHL0-F1
#
_cell.length_a   1.000
_cell.length_b   1.000
_cell.length_c   1.000
_cell.angle_alpha   90.00
_cell.angle_beta   90.00
_cell.angle_gamma   90.00
#
_symmetry.space_group_name_H-M   'P 1'
#
loop_
_entity.id
_entity.type
_entity.pdbx_description
1 polymer ?
#
loop_
_entity_poly.entity_id
_entity_poly.type
_entity_poly.pdbx_seq_one_letter_code
_entity_poly.pdbx_strand_id
1 'polypeptide(L)'
;MSKHTRSSGIKASAVLLAVLIAVGLLVGSGEVSNASDRTDESATTPTMPTAEEDARECPATWIIVQVDHEDSNRWFADGVQEIEEASTPEEAREAARTWLSLVRRDPQLLKGAASYFLAGRQVDASTLVDGECASEDAESLTAEIELAIAQAKVTPEEAPVDGTNSGTDAEGDVTSANQAGITGDRAAIKVVLKDGTTVWIMSRCGNPVVQGPAPVPPGPTDNPPPPPP
;
A
#
# COMPACT_ATOMS: atom_id res chain seq x y z
N MET A 1 -21.84 36.55 -35.40
CA MET A 1 -22.95 36.63 -34.43
C MET A 1 -23.66 35.29 -34.41
N SER A 2 -23.58 34.57 -33.29
CA SER A 2 -24.62 33.69 -32.72
C SER A 2 -23.97 32.73 -31.73
N LYS A 3 -24.09 33.09 -30.45
CA LYS A 3 -23.78 32.27 -29.30
C LYS A 3 -24.99 31.35 -29.06
N HIS A 4 -24.77 30.05 -28.92
CA HIS A 4 -25.74 29.16 -28.28
C HIS A 4 -25.10 28.49 -27.07
N THR A 5 -25.36 29.09 -25.93
CA THR A 5 -25.33 28.52 -24.58
C THR A 5 -26.47 27.50 -24.43
N ARG A 6 -26.17 26.29 -23.96
CA ARG A 6 -27.15 25.46 -23.25
C ARG A 6 -26.53 24.85 -22.00
N SER A 7 -27.03 25.37 -20.88
CA SER A 7 -26.93 24.88 -19.52
C SER A 7 -27.98 23.78 -19.32
N SER A 8 -27.60 22.69 -18.65
CA SER A 8 -28.43 21.68 -17.97
C SER A 8 -27.46 20.77 -17.24
N GLY A 9 -27.57 20.41 -15.97
CA GLY A 9 -28.61 20.57 -14.97
C GLY A 9 -28.25 19.57 -13.88
N ILE A 10 -27.94 20.06 -12.69
CA ILE A 10 -27.53 19.28 -11.51
C ILE A 10 -28.68 18.36 -11.08
N LYS A 11 -28.39 17.09 -10.81
CA LYS A 11 -29.15 16.26 -9.85
C LYS A 11 -28.21 15.35 -9.08
N ALA A 12 -27.79 15.83 -7.91
CA ALA A 12 -27.22 15.01 -6.86
C ALA A 12 -28.36 14.24 -6.18
N SER A 13 -28.26 12.91 -6.14
CA SER A 13 -29.12 12.06 -5.32
C SER A 13 -28.26 11.45 -4.23
N ALA A 14 -28.31 12.02 -3.04
CA ALA A 14 -27.80 11.41 -1.82
C ALA A 14 -28.85 10.41 -1.32
N VAL A 15 -28.47 9.14 -1.18
CA VAL A 15 -29.27 8.13 -0.48
C VAL A 15 -28.58 7.87 0.85
N LEU A 16 -29.18 8.42 1.90
CA LEU A 16 -28.85 8.19 3.29
C LEU A 16 -29.63 6.94 3.74
N LEU A 17 -28.95 5.86 4.11
CA LEU A 17 -29.60 4.72 4.77
C LEU A 17 -28.98 4.53 6.16
N ALA A 18 -29.73 4.97 7.17
CA ALA A 18 -29.46 4.68 8.57
C ALA A 18 -30.06 3.30 8.90
N VAL A 19 -29.28 2.43 9.54
CA VAL A 19 -29.78 1.20 10.17
C VAL A 19 -29.51 1.28 11.66
N LEU A 20 -30.59 1.24 12.44
CA LEU A 20 -30.63 1.25 13.90
C LEU A 20 -30.82 -0.18 14.43
N ILE A 21 -29.99 -0.50 15.45
CA ILE A 21 -30.27 -1.23 16.69
C ILE A 21 -30.76 -2.70 16.61
N ALA A 22 -30.00 -3.58 17.29
CA ALA A 22 -30.58 -4.56 18.21
C ALA A 22 -29.59 -4.90 19.34
N VAL A 23 -29.96 -4.48 20.56
CA VAL A 23 -29.37 -4.87 21.84
C VAL A 23 -29.85 -6.28 22.20
N GLY A 24 -28.94 -7.16 22.58
CA GLY A 24 -29.23 -8.49 23.13
C GLY A 24 -28.49 -8.72 24.44
N LEU A 25 -29.13 -8.35 25.56
CA LEU A 25 -28.78 -8.79 26.91
C LEU A 25 -29.14 -10.27 27.07
N LEU A 26 -28.19 -11.12 27.46
CA LEU A 26 -28.48 -12.44 28.01
C LEU A 26 -27.81 -12.58 29.38
N VAL A 27 -28.69 -12.56 30.39
CA VAL A 27 -28.45 -12.87 31.80
C VAL A 27 -28.38 -14.39 31.94
N GLY A 28 -27.35 -14.89 32.61
CA GLY A 28 -27.24 -16.29 33.04
C GLY A 28 -26.64 -16.36 34.43
N SER A 29 -27.49 -16.61 35.43
CA SER A 29 -27.17 -16.82 36.84
C SER A 29 -26.85 -18.29 37.12
N GLY A 30 -25.96 -18.56 38.08
CA GLY A 30 -25.71 -19.91 38.61
C GLY A 30 -24.79 -19.94 39.83
N GLU A 31 -25.40 -19.83 41.02
CA GLU A 31 -25.12 -20.44 42.36
C GLU A 31 -23.65 -20.67 42.80
N VAL A 32 -23.10 -19.95 43.79
CA VAL A 32 -23.20 -20.05 45.27
C VAL A 32 -22.78 -21.40 45.88
N SER A 33 -21.65 -21.41 46.61
CA SER A 33 -21.45 -22.22 47.82
C SER A 33 -20.42 -21.60 48.78
N ASN A 34 -20.63 -21.90 50.05
CA ASN A 34 -20.37 -21.10 51.26
C ASN A 34 -18.93 -21.08 51.81
N ALA A 35 -18.61 -19.91 52.39
CA ALA A 35 -18.05 -19.63 53.73
C ALA A 35 -16.86 -20.43 54.30
N SER A 36 -15.79 -19.68 54.63
CA SER A 36 -15.26 -19.62 56.01
C SER A 36 -14.32 -18.42 56.20
N ASP A 37 -14.82 -17.45 56.96
CA ASP A 37 -14.21 -16.80 58.13
C ASP A 37 -12.67 -16.65 58.19
N ARG A 38 -12.21 -15.40 58.16
CA ARG A 38 -11.21 -14.85 59.11
C ARG A 38 -11.03 -13.34 58.93
N THR A 39 -11.33 -12.63 60.01
CA THR A 39 -10.88 -11.28 60.35
C THR A 39 -9.35 -11.18 60.26
N ASP A 40 -8.80 -10.18 59.57
CA ASP A 40 -7.96 -9.14 60.18
C ASP A 40 -7.37 -8.14 59.17
N GLU A 41 -7.27 -6.92 59.69
CA GLU A 41 -6.28 -5.88 59.37
C GLU A 41 -6.29 -5.14 58.02
N SER A 42 -6.62 -3.85 58.17
CA SER A 42 -6.46 -2.76 57.22
C SER A 42 -5.05 -2.69 56.63
N ALA A 43 -4.92 -3.08 55.36
CA ALA A 43 -3.83 -2.66 54.50
C ALA A 43 -4.45 -2.04 53.23
N THR A 44 -4.20 -0.74 53.03
CA THR A 44 -4.55 -0.02 51.81
C THR A 44 -3.87 -0.73 50.64
N THR A 45 -4.61 -1.59 49.94
CA THR A 45 -4.10 -2.23 48.73
C THR A 45 -3.93 -1.14 47.70
N PRO A 46 -2.73 -0.97 47.10
CA PRO A 46 -2.60 -0.11 45.93
C PRO A 46 -3.58 -0.63 44.90
N THR A 47 -4.47 0.25 44.43
CA THR A 47 -5.28 0.01 43.24
C THR A 47 -4.36 -0.60 42.19
N MET A 48 -4.57 -1.89 41.85
CA MET A 48 -3.89 -2.48 40.72
C MET A 48 -4.16 -1.58 39.52
N PRO A 49 -3.16 -1.29 38.68
CA PRO A 49 -3.44 -0.61 37.43
C PRO A 49 -4.52 -1.41 36.71
N THR A 50 -5.67 -0.78 36.59
CA THR A 50 -6.80 -1.19 35.78
C THR A 50 -6.25 -1.53 34.41
N ALA A 51 -6.57 -2.74 33.92
CA ALA A 51 -6.43 -3.20 32.55
C ALA A 51 -5.50 -2.33 31.69
N GLU A 52 -4.28 -2.80 31.46
CA GLU A 52 -3.59 -2.54 30.20
C GLU A 52 -4.56 -2.89 29.07
N GLU A 53 -5.31 -1.88 28.64
CA GLU A 53 -5.84 -1.74 27.30
C GLU A 53 -4.65 -1.42 26.39
N ASP A 54 -3.63 -2.29 26.39
CA ASP A 54 -2.44 -2.18 25.55
C ASP A 54 -2.52 -3.27 24.47
N ALA A 55 -3.59 -3.19 23.66
CA ALA A 55 -3.86 -4.13 22.58
C ALA A 55 -4.60 -3.45 21.42
N ARG A 56 -4.09 -2.30 20.98
CA ARG A 56 -4.45 -1.76 19.66
C ARG A 56 -3.19 -1.53 18.86
N GLU A 57 -2.66 -2.62 18.30
CA GLU A 57 -1.89 -2.55 17.06
C GLU A 57 -2.79 -1.87 16.01
N CYS A 58 -2.58 -0.57 15.80
CA CYS A 58 -3.14 0.28 14.74
C CYS A 58 -4.65 0.10 14.46
N PRO A 59 -5.55 0.57 15.35
CA PRO A 59 -6.98 0.25 15.30
C PRO A 59 -7.78 0.92 14.18
N ALA A 60 -7.26 2.02 13.63
CA ALA A 60 -7.86 2.72 12.50
C ALA A 60 -7.13 2.44 11.18
N THR A 61 -5.85 2.03 11.25
CA THR A 61 -4.94 1.99 10.10
C THR A 61 -4.27 0.61 9.99
N TRP A 62 -2.97 0.55 9.71
CA TRP A 62 -2.18 -0.69 9.67
C TRP A 62 -0.80 -0.47 10.28
N ILE A 63 -0.15 -1.58 10.67
CA ILE A 63 1.23 -1.57 11.15
C ILE A 63 2.17 -1.31 9.98
N ILE A 64 3.07 -0.34 10.15
CA ILE A 64 4.19 -0.11 9.25
C ILE A 64 5.24 -1.19 9.49
N VAL A 65 5.58 -1.92 8.44
CA VAL A 65 6.63 -2.92 8.45
C VAL A 65 7.54 -2.60 7.28
N GLN A 66 8.77 -2.17 7.59
CA GLN A 66 9.80 -2.01 6.58
C GLN A 66 9.98 -3.35 5.86
N VAL A 67 9.87 -3.32 4.54
CA VAL A 67 9.90 -4.56 3.78
C VAL A 67 11.35 -5.02 3.65
N ASP A 68 11.56 -6.34 3.64
CA ASP A 68 12.88 -6.87 3.40
C ASP A 68 13.28 -6.63 1.93
N HIS A 69 14.28 -5.77 1.75
CA HIS A 69 14.86 -5.45 0.45
C HIS A 69 16.11 -6.30 0.12
N GLU A 70 16.56 -7.17 1.05
CA GLU A 70 17.75 -8.04 0.97
C GLU A 70 18.90 -7.52 0.09
N ASP A 71 19.50 -6.33 0.35
CA ASP A 71 20.60 -5.74 -0.46
C ASP A 71 20.40 -5.76 -2.00
N SER A 72 19.18 -6.03 -2.50
CA SER A 72 18.97 -6.66 -3.82
C SER A 72 18.37 -5.73 -4.85
N ASN A 73 18.21 -4.45 -4.49
CA ASN A 73 17.60 -3.43 -5.33
C ASN A 73 16.19 -3.85 -5.83
N ARG A 74 15.48 -4.63 -5.00
CA ARG A 74 14.11 -5.11 -5.19
C ARG A 74 13.19 -4.44 -4.19
N TRP A 75 11.96 -4.18 -4.61
CA TRP A 75 10.92 -3.74 -3.69
C TRP A 75 10.52 -4.89 -2.76
N PHE A 76 10.42 -6.10 -3.30
CA PHE A 76 10.11 -7.34 -2.57
C PHE A 76 11.11 -8.44 -2.95
N ALA A 77 11.83 -8.98 -1.96
CA ALA A 77 12.80 -10.06 -2.17
C ALA A 77 12.18 -11.27 -2.90
N ASP A 78 11.01 -11.72 -2.42
CA ASP A 78 10.25 -12.85 -2.96
C ASP A 78 9.40 -12.51 -4.19
N GLY A 79 9.35 -11.24 -4.60
CA GLY A 79 8.46 -10.78 -5.65
C GLY A 79 6.98 -10.73 -5.25
N VAL A 80 6.09 -10.80 -6.24
CA VAL A 80 4.63 -10.78 -6.10
C VAL A 80 4.04 -11.88 -6.96
N GLN A 81 3.74 -13.02 -6.32
CA GLN A 81 3.28 -14.23 -7.00
C GLN A 81 2.00 -13.99 -7.82
N GLU A 82 1.07 -13.17 -7.34
CA GLU A 82 -0.18 -12.87 -8.04
C GLU A 82 0.06 -12.18 -9.38
N ILE A 83 1.16 -11.44 -9.53
CA ILE A 83 1.56 -10.83 -10.81
C ILE A 83 2.08 -11.91 -11.77
N GLU A 84 2.84 -12.88 -11.26
CA GLU A 84 3.36 -14.00 -12.06
C GLU A 84 2.23 -14.89 -12.59
N GLU A 85 1.23 -15.14 -11.76
CA GLU A 85 0.12 -16.04 -12.07
C GLU A 85 -1.00 -15.37 -12.89
N ALA A 86 -1.04 -14.04 -12.95
CA ALA A 86 -2.09 -13.31 -13.65
C ALA A 86 -2.09 -13.60 -15.15
N SER A 87 -3.22 -14.12 -15.65
CA SER A 87 -3.42 -14.48 -17.06
C SER A 87 -4.55 -13.69 -17.73
N THR A 88 -5.37 -13.01 -16.93
CA THR A 88 -6.51 -12.20 -17.38
C THR A 88 -6.44 -10.76 -16.86
N PRO A 89 -7.13 -9.79 -17.48
CA PRO A 89 -7.24 -8.42 -16.95
C PRO A 89 -7.85 -8.35 -15.56
N GLU A 90 -8.75 -9.27 -15.20
CA GLU A 90 -9.35 -9.36 -13.88
C GLU A 90 -8.32 -9.80 -12.83
N GLU A 91 -7.57 -10.88 -13.10
CA GLU A 91 -6.48 -11.34 -12.22
C GLU A 91 -5.38 -10.28 -12.08
N ALA A 92 -5.02 -9.59 -13.17
CA ALA A 92 -4.02 -8.51 -13.13
C ALA A 92 -4.45 -7.33 -12.24
N ARG A 93 -5.76 -7.03 -12.17
CA ARG A 93 -6.27 -6.00 -11.24
C ARG A 93 -6.17 -6.45 -9.79
N GLU A 94 -6.49 -7.71 -9.50
CA GLU A 94 -6.32 -8.24 -8.15
C GLU A 94 -4.84 -8.29 -7.75
N ALA A 95 -3.95 -8.69 -8.67
CA ALA A 95 -2.51 -8.65 -8.46
C ALA A 95 -1.99 -7.23 -8.17
N ALA A 96 -2.52 -6.20 -8.85
CA ALA A 96 -2.20 -4.81 -8.57
C ALA A 96 -2.64 -4.37 -7.15
N ARG A 97 -3.80 -4.87 -6.67
CA ARG A 97 -4.25 -4.62 -5.29
C ARG A 97 -3.35 -5.33 -4.28
N THR A 98 -2.96 -6.58 -4.54
CA THR A 98 -2.01 -7.28 -3.68
C THR A 98 -0.69 -6.52 -3.59
N TRP A 99 -0.14 -6.12 -4.74
CA TRP A 99 1.07 -5.28 -4.78
C TRP A 99 0.92 -4.01 -3.94
N LEU A 100 -0.17 -3.25 -4.08
CA LEU A 100 -0.40 -2.04 -3.28
C LEU A 100 -0.53 -2.35 -1.77
N SER A 101 -1.13 -3.50 -1.42
CA SER A 101 -1.26 -3.93 -0.02
C SER A 101 0.10 -4.22 0.64
N LEU A 102 1.09 -4.63 -0.14
CA LEU A 102 2.48 -4.80 0.30
C LEU A 102 3.19 -3.44 0.37
N VAL A 103 3.10 -2.65 -0.70
CA VAL A 103 3.71 -1.31 -0.80
C VAL A 103 3.30 -0.40 0.35
N ARG A 104 2.02 -0.36 0.72
CA ARG A 104 1.52 0.56 1.76
C ARG A 104 2.12 0.33 3.15
N ARG A 105 2.72 -0.84 3.39
CA ARG A 105 3.31 -1.19 4.69
C ARG A 105 4.67 -0.56 4.89
N ASP A 106 5.29 -0.05 3.82
CA ASP A 106 6.59 0.60 3.86
C ASP A 106 6.47 2.06 3.36
N PRO A 107 6.83 3.06 4.18
CA PRO A 107 6.66 4.46 3.83
C PRO A 107 7.55 4.88 2.65
N GLN A 108 8.72 4.25 2.45
CA GLN A 108 9.59 4.56 1.31
C GLN A 108 9.02 3.99 0.01
N LEU A 109 8.51 2.76 0.04
CA LEU A 109 7.84 2.19 -1.12
C LEU A 109 6.55 2.96 -1.45
N LEU A 110 5.76 3.37 -0.45
CA LEU A 110 4.53 4.13 -0.67
C LEU A 110 4.82 5.52 -1.27
N LYS A 111 5.87 6.20 -0.81
CA LYS A 111 6.42 7.43 -1.42
C LYS A 111 6.85 7.18 -2.88
N GLY A 112 7.59 6.10 -3.14
CA GLY A 112 8.00 5.73 -4.49
C GLY A 112 6.80 5.46 -5.41
N ALA A 113 5.82 4.69 -4.94
CA ALA A 113 4.58 4.41 -5.68
C ALA A 113 3.81 5.70 -6.00
N ALA A 114 3.74 6.66 -5.09
CA ALA A 114 3.16 7.97 -5.37
C ALA A 114 3.85 8.68 -6.55
N SER A 115 5.16 8.54 -6.68
CA SER A 115 5.92 9.13 -7.79
C SER A 115 5.57 8.49 -9.13
N TYR A 116 5.36 7.17 -9.18
CA TYR A 116 4.99 6.45 -10.40
C TYR A 116 3.50 6.61 -10.77
N PHE A 117 2.60 6.60 -9.79
CA PHE A 117 1.15 6.48 -10.03
C PHE A 117 0.40 7.82 -9.94
N LEU A 118 1.00 8.85 -9.33
CA LEU A 118 0.37 10.16 -9.12
C LEU A 118 1.18 11.30 -9.78
N ALA A 119 1.69 11.06 -10.99
CA ALA A 119 2.37 12.05 -11.83
C ALA A 119 3.59 12.72 -11.18
N GLY A 120 4.50 11.91 -10.60
CA GLY A 120 5.74 12.41 -9.98
C GLY A 120 5.52 13.13 -8.64
N ARG A 121 4.40 12.87 -7.97
CA ARG A 121 4.08 13.49 -6.67
C ARG A 121 5.21 13.21 -5.67
N GLN A 122 5.73 14.29 -5.10
CA GLN A 122 6.73 14.25 -4.05
C GLN A 122 6.04 14.09 -2.70
N VAL A 123 6.50 13.13 -1.91
CA VAL A 123 5.97 12.81 -0.58
C VAL A 123 7.15 12.67 0.38
N ASP A 124 6.99 13.19 1.59
CA ASP A 124 7.93 12.95 2.68
C ASP A 124 7.52 11.66 3.41
N ALA A 125 8.36 10.62 3.32
CA ALA A 125 8.10 9.32 3.92
C ALA A 125 7.88 9.42 5.45
N SER A 126 8.50 10.39 6.13
CA SER A 126 8.35 10.57 7.57
C SER A 126 6.94 11.00 7.99
N THR A 127 6.16 11.58 7.06
CA THR A 127 4.76 11.98 7.31
C THR A 127 3.78 10.80 7.22
N LEU A 128 4.22 9.66 6.71
CA LEU A 128 3.40 8.47 6.47
C LEU A 128 3.29 7.55 7.69
N VAL A 129 3.94 7.92 8.80
CA VAL A 129 4.07 7.09 10.00
C VAL A 129 3.58 7.84 11.23
N ASP A 130 2.77 7.19 12.05
CA ASP A 130 2.34 7.62 13.38
C ASP A 130 2.70 6.52 14.40
N GLY A 131 3.86 6.67 15.06
CA GLY A 131 4.43 5.63 15.91
C GLY A 131 4.80 4.39 15.10
N GLU A 132 4.18 3.24 15.40
CA GLU A 132 4.35 1.98 14.65
C GLU A 132 3.26 1.81 13.57
N CYS A 133 2.35 2.77 13.46
CA CYS A 133 1.18 2.71 12.60
C CYS A 133 1.31 3.62 11.38
N ALA A 134 0.50 3.36 10.37
CA ALA A 134 0.30 4.29 9.28
C ALA A 134 -0.46 5.52 9.76
N SER A 135 -0.03 6.70 9.29
CA SER A 135 -0.70 7.98 9.55
C SER A 135 -1.94 8.16 8.64
N GLU A 136 -2.78 9.15 8.95
CA GLU A 136 -3.90 9.55 8.07
C GLU A 136 -3.42 9.97 6.65
N ASP A 137 -2.21 10.52 6.54
CA ASP A 137 -1.58 10.86 5.26
C ASP A 137 -1.26 9.60 4.45
N ALA A 138 -0.80 8.53 5.10
CA ALA A 138 -0.56 7.24 4.44
C ALA A 138 -1.85 6.58 3.96
N GLU A 139 -2.94 6.67 4.74
CA GLU A 139 -4.26 6.20 4.32
C GLU A 139 -4.75 6.94 3.09
N SER A 140 -4.69 8.28 3.14
CA SER A 140 -5.11 9.15 2.04
C SER A 140 -4.30 8.87 0.77
N LEU A 141 -2.98 8.75 0.90
CA LEU A 141 -2.10 8.47 -0.23
C LEU A 141 -2.35 7.09 -0.84
N THR A 142 -2.57 6.07 0.01
CA THR A 142 -2.92 4.72 -0.43
C THR A 142 -4.24 4.72 -1.20
N ALA A 143 -5.27 5.41 -0.69
CA ALA A 143 -6.57 5.52 -1.35
C ALA A 143 -6.48 6.25 -2.71
N GLU A 144 -5.62 7.26 -2.82
CA GLU A 144 -5.36 7.95 -4.09
C GLU A 144 -4.70 7.04 -5.13
N ILE A 145 -3.68 6.26 -4.73
CA ILE A 145 -3.03 5.29 -5.61
C ILE A 145 -4.01 4.18 -6.02
N GLU A 146 -4.79 3.66 -5.06
CA GLU A 146 -5.83 2.67 -5.35
C GLU A 146 -6.84 3.21 -6.36
N LEU A 147 -7.30 4.45 -6.19
CA LEU A 147 -8.21 5.10 -7.14
C LEU A 147 -7.57 5.27 -8.52
N ALA A 148 -6.28 5.61 -8.60
CA ALA A 148 -5.56 5.71 -9.86
C ALA A 148 -5.50 4.36 -10.59
N ILE A 149 -5.17 3.28 -9.87
CA ILE A 149 -5.16 1.91 -10.41
C ILE A 149 -6.56 1.46 -10.81
N ALA A 150 -7.59 1.75 -10.01
CA ALA A 150 -8.98 1.39 -10.30
C ALA A 150 -9.52 2.06 -11.58
N GLN A 151 -9.03 3.26 -11.89
CA GLN A 151 -9.36 3.99 -13.13
C GLN A 151 -8.48 3.58 -14.33
N ALA A 152 -7.42 2.82 -14.10
CA ALA A 152 -6.47 2.42 -15.12
C ALA A 152 -6.95 1.21 -15.93
N LYS A 153 -6.35 1.04 -17.10
CA LYS A 153 -6.39 -0.26 -17.80
C LYS A 153 -5.24 -1.11 -17.26
N VAL A 154 -5.57 -2.24 -16.63
CA VAL A 154 -4.59 -3.19 -16.10
C VAL A 154 -4.67 -4.50 -16.88
N THR A 155 -3.53 -4.99 -17.36
CA THR A 155 -3.43 -6.23 -18.14
C THR A 155 -2.14 -6.99 -17.82
N PRO A 156 -2.14 -8.33 -17.84
CA PRO A 156 -0.88 -9.08 -17.87
C PRO A 156 -0.11 -8.74 -19.14
N GLU A 157 1.14 -8.31 -19.00
CA GLU A 157 2.02 -7.99 -20.12
C GLU A 157 3.46 -7.96 -19.61
N GLU A 158 4.40 -8.54 -20.35
CA GLU A 158 5.81 -8.45 -20.00
C GLU A 158 6.28 -6.98 -19.96
N ALA A 159 7.14 -6.66 -18.99
CA ALA A 159 7.85 -5.38 -18.96
C ALA A 159 8.71 -5.22 -20.22
N PRO A 160 8.81 -4.03 -20.82
CA PRO A 160 9.56 -3.83 -22.06
C PRO A 160 11.07 -4.08 -21.86
N VAL A 161 11.73 -4.69 -22.86
CA VAL A 161 13.18 -4.97 -22.82
C VAL A 161 14.02 -3.70 -22.67
N ASP A 162 13.52 -2.58 -23.19
CA ASP A 162 14.11 -1.25 -23.12
C ASP A 162 13.45 -0.37 -22.03
N GLY A 163 12.83 -1.01 -21.03
CA GLY A 163 12.29 -0.32 -19.86
C GLY A 163 13.39 0.16 -18.91
N THR A 164 13.11 1.27 -18.22
CA THR A 164 13.90 1.73 -17.07
C THR A 164 13.31 1.10 -15.82
N ASN A 165 14.02 0.14 -15.22
CA ASN A 165 13.57 -0.49 -13.97
C ASN A 165 13.82 0.43 -12.77
N SER A 166 12.99 0.28 -11.74
CA SER A 166 13.28 0.82 -10.41
C SER A 166 14.02 -0.18 -9.54
N GLY A 167 14.36 0.26 -8.34
CA GLY A 167 14.87 -0.55 -7.24
C GLY A 167 14.80 0.23 -5.94
N THR A 168 15.53 -0.24 -4.94
CA THR A 168 15.72 0.41 -3.64
C THR A 168 17.21 0.51 -3.35
N ASP A 169 17.64 1.56 -2.65
CA ASP A 169 18.99 1.65 -2.11
C ASP A 169 19.09 1.01 -0.71
N ALA A 170 20.25 1.16 -0.05
CA ALA A 170 20.52 0.57 1.26
C ALA A 170 19.64 1.16 2.37
N GLU A 171 19.08 2.34 2.15
CA GLU A 171 18.19 3.06 3.05
C GLU A 171 16.70 2.76 2.75
N GLY A 172 16.42 1.95 1.71
CA GLY A 172 15.08 1.61 1.24
C GLY A 172 14.46 2.70 0.35
N ASP A 173 15.19 3.77 0.03
CA ASP A 173 14.70 4.82 -0.86
C ASP A 173 14.56 4.25 -2.27
N VAL A 174 13.42 4.53 -2.91
CA VAL A 174 13.14 4.07 -4.26
C VAL A 174 14.01 4.83 -5.27
N THR A 175 14.75 4.08 -6.07
CA THR A 175 15.63 4.62 -7.12
C THR A 175 15.31 4.01 -8.49
N SER A 176 15.95 4.53 -9.54
CA SER A 176 15.81 4.05 -10.91
C SER A 176 17.15 3.73 -11.57
N ALA A 177 17.11 2.84 -12.55
CA ALA A 177 18.29 2.44 -13.30
C ALA A 177 18.85 3.64 -14.08
N ASN A 178 20.17 3.80 -14.05
CA ASN A 178 20.86 4.82 -14.83
C ASN A 178 20.70 4.64 -16.35
N GLN A 179 20.38 3.42 -16.79
CA GLN A 179 20.21 3.07 -18.19
C GLN A 179 19.00 2.15 -18.33
N ALA A 180 18.25 2.36 -19.41
CA ALA A 180 17.19 1.47 -19.83
C ALA A 180 17.76 0.11 -20.25
N GLY A 181 17.02 -0.96 -19.94
CA GLY A 181 17.43 -2.33 -20.22
C GLY A 181 17.01 -3.25 -19.09
N ILE A 182 16.17 -4.24 -19.41
CA ILE A 182 15.75 -5.29 -18.47
C ILE A 182 16.18 -6.64 -19.02
N THR A 183 16.90 -7.39 -18.20
CA THR A 183 17.36 -8.74 -18.53
C THR A 183 16.64 -9.79 -17.69
N GLY A 184 16.62 -11.05 -18.15
CA GLY A 184 16.00 -12.17 -17.44
C GLY A 184 14.47 -12.21 -17.58
N ASP A 185 13.80 -12.70 -16.54
CA ASP A 185 12.33 -12.80 -16.50
C ASP A 185 11.67 -11.42 -16.44
N ARG A 186 10.73 -11.17 -17.35
CA ARG A 186 10.01 -9.91 -17.50
C ARG A 186 8.51 -10.03 -17.23
N ALA A 187 8.06 -11.15 -16.66
CA ALA A 187 6.68 -11.31 -16.23
C ALA A 187 6.25 -10.12 -15.35
N ALA A 188 5.12 -9.51 -15.72
CA ALA A 188 4.64 -8.27 -15.14
C ALA A 188 3.15 -8.07 -15.42
N ILE A 189 2.58 -7.11 -14.71
CA ILE A 189 1.32 -6.47 -15.11
C ILE A 189 1.61 -5.07 -15.62
N LYS A 190 0.89 -4.65 -16.64
CA LYS A 190 0.91 -3.29 -17.17
C LYS A 190 -0.28 -2.50 -16.67
N VAL A 191 0.00 -1.32 -16.17
CA VAL A 191 -0.98 -0.33 -15.72
C VAL A 191 -0.88 0.89 -16.63
N VAL A 192 -1.92 1.13 -17.43
CA VAL A 192 -2.06 2.35 -18.23
C VAL A 192 -3.01 3.29 -17.50
N LEU A 193 -2.45 4.33 -16.89
CA LEU A 193 -3.16 5.36 -16.14
C LEU A 193 -4.00 6.23 -17.07
N LYS A 194 -4.94 6.98 -16.47
CA LYS A 194 -5.90 7.81 -17.20
C LYS A 194 -5.25 8.94 -18.02
N ASP A 195 -4.09 9.41 -17.60
CA ASP A 195 -3.27 10.40 -18.30
C ASP A 195 -2.42 9.80 -19.44
N GLY A 196 -2.46 8.48 -19.62
CA GLY A 196 -1.66 7.75 -20.60
C GLY A 196 -0.30 7.27 -20.10
N THR A 197 0.08 7.63 -18.87
CA THR A 197 1.29 7.12 -18.22
C THR A 197 1.18 5.59 -18.12
N THR A 198 2.24 4.90 -18.54
CA THR A 198 2.29 3.44 -18.53
C THR A 198 3.38 2.99 -17.55
N VAL A 199 2.97 2.17 -16.59
CA VAL A 199 3.85 1.56 -15.59
C VAL A 199 3.69 0.05 -15.69
N TRP A 200 4.78 -0.69 -15.74
CA TRP A 200 4.76 -2.14 -15.55
C TRP A 200 5.24 -2.46 -14.15
N ILE A 201 4.61 -3.41 -13.47
CA ILE A 201 5.04 -3.89 -12.16
C ILE A 201 5.54 -5.32 -12.35
N MET A 202 6.84 -5.54 -12.13
CA MET A 202 7.47 -6.85 -12.35
C MET A 202 7.09 -7.87 -11.26
N SER A 203 6.83 -9.11 -11.64
CA SER A 203 6.50 -10.19 -10.69
C SER A 203 7.67 -10.52 -9.78
N ARG A 204 8.87 -10.74 -10.33
CA ARG A 204 10.04 -11.25 -9.59
C ARG A 204 10.58 -10.33 -8.47
N CYS A 205 10.17 -9.08 -8.43
CA CYS A 205 10.73 -8.07 -7.52
C CYS A 205 9.76 -6.97 -7.08
N GLY A 206 8.58 -6.86 -7.70
CA GLY A 206 7.61 -5.79 -7.43
C GLY A 206 8.00 -4.41 -7.95
N ASN A 207 9.13 -4.28 -8.65
CA ASN A 207 9.66 -3.01 -9.11
C ASN A 207 8.78 -2.42 -10.23
N PRO A 208 8.36 -1.15 -10.12
CA PRO A 208 7.85 -0.37 -11.24
C PRO A 208 8.90 -0.18 -12.34
N VAL A 209 8.46 -0.34 -13.58
CA VAL A 209 9.21 -0.10 -14.82
C VAL A 209 8.44 0.92 -15.64
N VAL A 210 9.15 1.86 -16.27
CA VAL A 210 8.58 2.80 -17.23
C VAL A 210 9.39 2.85 -18.51
N GLN A 211 8.81 3.35 -19.60
CA GLN A 211 9.58 3.73 -20.77
C GLN A 211 9.98 5.21 -20.67
N GLY A 212 11.27 5.49 -20.84
CA GLY A 212 11.81 6.84 -20.73
C GLY A 212 12.26 7.22 -19.32
N PRO A 213 12.27 8.53 -18.98
CA PRO A 213 12.72 9.00 -17.67
C PRO A 213 11.83 8.50 -16.53
N ALA A 214 12.45 7.89 -15.53
CA ALA A 214 11.76 7.49 -14.31
C ALA A 214 11.46 8.72 -13.41
N PRO A 215 10.35 8.71 -12.66
CA PRO A 215 9.95 9.82 -11.78
C PRO A 215 10.67 9.80 -10.42
N VAL A 216 11.77 9.06 -10.29
CA VAL A 216 12.56 8.91 -9.06
C VAL A 216 14.05 9.09 -9.38
N PRO A 217 14.89 9.45 -8.38
CA PRO A 217 16.32 9.63 -8.60
C PRO A 217 17.01 8.36 -9.16
N PRO A 218 18.11 8.52 -9.92
CA PRO A 218 18.92 7.39 -10.33
C PRO A 218 19.64 6.74 -9.14
N GLY A 219 19.77 5.42 -9.15
CA GLY A 219 20.41 4.65 -8.09
C GLY A 219 20.56 3.17 -8.45
N PRO A 220 20.84 2.29 -7.47
CA PRO A 220 21.05 0.87 -7.73
C PRO A 220 19.73 0.14 -8.06
N THR A 221 19.78 -0.82 -8.98
CA THR A 221 18.62 -1.62 -9.44
C THR A 221 18.98 -3.08 -9.60
N ASP A 222 17.99 -3.97 -9.74
CA ASP A 222 18.19 -5.41 -9.94
C ASP A 222 18.94 -5.75 -11.25
N ASN A 223 19.13 -4.76 -12.15
CA ASN A 223 20.02 -4.84 -13.30
C ASN A 223 21.42 -4.35 -12.90
N PRO A 224 22.45 -5.20 -12.96
CA PRO A 224 23.83 -4.75 -12.75
C PRO A 224 24.21 -3.76 -13.85
N PRO A 225 25.08 -2.76 -13.55
CA PRO A 225 25.62 -1.89 -14.58
C PRO A 225 26.29 -2.73 -15.67
N PRO A 226 26.21 -2.34 -16.96
CA PRO A 226 26.88 -3.08 -18.02
C PRO A 226 28.38 -3.20 -17.72
N PRO A 227 29.03 -4.33 -18.09
CA PRO A 227 30.46 -4.48 -17.87
C PRO A 227 31.22 -3.35 -18.60
N PRO A 228 32.35 -2.86 -18.04
CA PRO A 228 33.18 -1.88 -18.71
C PRO A 228 33.70 -2.44 -20.06
N PRO A 229 33.90 -1.57 -21.07
CA PRO A 229 34.36 -1.96 -22.41
C PRO A 229 35.78 -2.55 -22.42
#